data_AF-K1XX11-F1
#
_entry.id   AF-K1XX11-F1
#
_cell.length_a   1.000
_cell.length_b   1.000
_cell.length_c   1.000
_cell.angle_alpha   90.00
_cell.angle_beta   90.00
_cell.angle_gamma   90.00
#
_symmetry.space_group_name_H-M   'P 1'
#
loop_
_entity.id
_entity.type
_entity.pdbx_description
1 polymer ?
#
loop_
_entity_poly.entity_id
_entity_poly.type
_entity_poly.pdbx_seq_one_letter_code
_entity_poly.pdbx_strand_id
1 'polypeptide(L)'
;MSNQATNPEIQEVRFWHTITSKEKALFYEHLANMVDGGVPVIASLRSFLDKNKNPKLEAEIMSLLIFVESGDSFSIAMKKLPSVFDRREIAIIEAGEQSGTMQRSFESLAAELRNTEELKAKVKWALTYPL
;
A
#
# COMPACT_ATOMS: atom_id res chain seq x y z
N MET A 1 6.11 -23.01 -25.45
CA MET A 1 7.29 -22.66 -24.64
C MET A 1 7.75 -21.28 -25.11
N SER A 2 7.23 -20.21 -24.50
CA SER A 2 7.61 -18.84 -24.85
C SER A 2 7.92 -18.11 -23.56
N ASN A 3 9.19 -18.22 -23.17
CA ASN A 3 9.79 -17.59 -22.02
C ASN A 3 9.92 -16.09 -22.35
N GLN A 4 9.02 -15.24 -21.84
CA GLN A 4 9.17 -13.79 -21.95
C GLN A 4 10.11 -13.35 -20.83
N ALA A 5 11.32 -12.98 -21.26
CA ALA A 5 12.36 -12.39 -20.45
C ALA A 5 11.82 -11.22 -19.62
N THR A 6 12.10 -11.27 -18.32
CA THR A 6 12.01 -10.14 -17.40
C THR A 6 12.83 -8.97 -17.96
N ASN A 7 12.15 -7.90 -18.36
CA ASN A 7 12.75 -6.68 -18.91
C ASN A 7 13.73 -6.05 -17.90
N PRO A 8 15.02 -5.88 -18.24
CA PRO A 8 16.03 -5.33 -17.33
C PRO A 8 15.78 -3.85 -16.93
N GLU A 9 15.02 -3.08 -17.71
CA GLU A 9 14.71 -1.68 -17.38
C GLU A 9 13.89 -1.52 -16.09
N ILE A 10 13.02 -2.50 -15.77
CA ILE A 10 12.16 -2.45 -14.58
C ILE A 10 13.00 -2.58 -13.29
N GLN A 11 14.18 -3.22 -13.36
CA GLN A 11 15.02 -3.44 -12.19
C GLN A 11 15.81 -2.18 -11.77
N GLU A 12 16.25 -1.34 -12.72
CA GLU A 12 16.99 -0.11 -12.38
C GLU A 12 16.11 0.96 -11.73
N VAL A 13 14.83 1.08 -12.16
CA VAL A 13 13.88 2.06 -11.61
C VAL A 13 13.57 1.78 -10.13
N ARG A 14 13.69 0.51 -9.71
CA ARG A 14 13.39 0.02 -8.36
C ARG A 14 14.34 0.56 -7.28
N PHE A 15 15.54 1.02 -7.67
CA PHE A 15 16.60 1.41 -6.72
C PHE A 15 16.49 2.85 -6.19
N TRP A 16 15.85 3.76 -6.92
CA TRP A 16 15.88 5.20 -6.59
C TRP A 16 14.60 5.72 -5.93
N HIS A 17 13.51 4.94 -5.97
CA HIS A 17 12.25 5.35 -5.38
C HIS A 17 12.10 4.79 -3.96
N THR A 18 11.86 5.68 -3.00
CA THR A 18 11.47 5.30 -1.63
C THR A 18 9.95 5.37 -1.52
N ILE A 19 9.35 4.43 -0.79
CA ILE A 19 7.92 4.47 -0.50
C ILE A 19 7.74 5.28 0.78
N THR A 20 7.03 6.40 0.66
CA THR A 20 6.74 7.30 1.77
C THR A 20 5.47 6.87 2.51
N SER A 21 5.34 7.22 3.79
CA SER A 21 4.09 6.94 4.51
C SER A 21 2.90 7.70 3.94
N LYS A 22 3.13 8.84 3.26
CA LYS A 22 2.10 9.59 2.53
C LYS A 22 1.52 8.78 1.36
N GLU A 23 2.37 8.13 0.57
CA GLU A 23 1.90 7.29 -0.54
C GLU A 23 1.13 6.07 -0.05
N LYS A 24 1.58 5.47 1.07
CA LYS A 24 0.84 4.39 1.73
C LYS A 24 -0.51 4.87 2.28
N ALA A 25 -0.58 6.07 2.85
CA ALA A 25 -1.83 6.65 3.32
C ALA A 25 -2.85 6.79 2.18
N LEU A 26 -2.41 7.33 1.04
CA LEU A 26 -3.24 7.48 -0.16
C LEU A 26 -3.69 6.12 -0.72
N PHE A 27 -2.82 5.11 -0.67
CA PHE A 27 -3.17 3.74 -1.07
C PHE A 27 -4.31 3.17 -0.22
N TYR A 28 -4.20 3.21 1.11
CA TYR A 28 -5.27 2.70 1.99
C TYR A 28 -6.53 3.55 1.92
N GLU A 29 -6.42 4.87 1.75
CA GLU A 29 -7.58 5.76 1.56
C GLU A 29 -8.34 5.41 0.26
N HIS A 30 -7.62 5.17 -0.83
CA HIS A 30 -8.23 4.69 -2.08
C HIS A 30 -8.95 3.35 -1.88
N LEU A 31 -8.32 2.38 -1.21
CA LEU A 31 -8.97 1.10 -0.91
C LEU A 31 -10.20 1.26 -0.03
N ALA A 32 -10.12 2.07 1.03
CA ALA A 32 -11.25 2.37 1.91
C ALA A 32 -12.44 2.93 1.13
N ASN A 33 -12.21 3.97 0.33
CA ASN A 33 -13.26 4.63 -0.46
C ASN A 33 -13.91 3.67 -1.46
N MET A 34 -13.10 2.83 -2.11
CA MET A 34 -13.62 1.88 -3.09
C MET A 34 -14.43 0.77 -2.42
N VAL A 35 -13.97 0.24 -1.28
CA VAL A 35 -14.68 -0.80 -0.53
C VAL A 35 -15.97 -0.25 0.10
N ASP A 36 -15.95 0.98 0.61
CA ASP A 36 -17.16 1.69 1.10
C ASP A 36 -18.20 1.86 -0.02
N GLY A 37 -17.74 2.15 -1.24
CA GLY A 37 -18.58 2.16 -2.45
C GLY A 37 -19.04 0.79 -2.94
N GLY A 38 -18.75 -0.29 -2.22
CA GLY A 38 -19.12 -1.66 -2.57
C GLY A 38 -18.24 -2.29 -3.66
N VAL A 39 -17.11 -1.67 -4.02
CA VAL A 39 -16.20 -2.21 -5.02
C VAL A 39 -15.31 -3.29 -4.39
N PRO A 40 -15.22 -4.49 -5.01
CA PRO A 40 -14.36 -5.55 -4.51
C PRO A 40 -12.88 -5.12 -4.43
N VAL A 41 -12.19 -5.55 -3.37
CA VAL A 41 -10.79 -5.18 -3.08
C VAL A 41 -9.84 -5.41 -4.26
N ILE A 42 -10.00 -6.53 -4.99
CA ILE A 42 -9.19 -6.84 -6.18
C ILE A 42 -9.38 -5.77 -7.27
N ALA A 43 -10.61 -5.34 -7.53
CA ALA A 43 -10.89 -4.28 -8.49
C ALA A 43 -10.36 -2.92 -8.01
N SER A 44 -10.42 -2.65 -6.70
CA SER A 44 -9.83 -1.46 -6.08
C SER A 44 -8.31 -1.42 -6.24
N LEU A 45 -7.61 -2.55 -6.08
CA LEU A 45 -6.16 -2.68 -6.33
C LEU A 45 -5.81 -2.38 -7.79
N ARG A 46 -6.57 -2.95 -8.75
CA ARG A 46 -6.39 -2.68 -10.18
C ARG A 46 -6.56 -1.19 -10.49
N SER A 47 -7.61 -0.58 -9.95
CA SER A 47 -7.89 0.85 -10.12
C SER A 47 -6.80 1.75 -9.52
N PHE A 48 -6.10 1.31 -8.48
CA PHE A 48 -5.00 2.07 -7.88
C PHE A 48 -3.75 2.08 -8.78
N LEU A 49 -3.45 0.95 -9.44
CA LEU A 49 -2.29 0.82 -10.32
C LEU A 49 -2.32 1.84 -11.47
N ASP A 50 -3.51 2.10 -12.04
CA ASP A 50 -3.68 3.07 -13.13
C ASP A 50 -3.37 4.53 -12.74
N LYS A 51 -3.36 4.84 -11.44
CA LYS A 51 -3.26 6.22 -10.92
C LYS A 51 -1.97 6.52 -10.17
N ASN A 52 -1.18 5.50 -9.84
CA ASN A 52 -0.01 5.66 -8.99
C ASN A 52 1.20 6.23 -9.77
N LYS A 53 2.01 7.07 -9.11
CA LYS A 53 3.20 7.69 -9.71
C LYS A 53 4.52 7.08 -9.24
N ASN A 54 4.49 6.28 -8.17
CA ASN A 54 5.70 5.69 -7.62
C ASN A 54 5.89 4.27 -8.16
N PRO A 55 6.87 4.06 -9.07
CA PRO A 55 7.06 2.77 -9.74
C PRO A 55 7.42 1.64 -8.77
N LYS A 56 8.08 1.96 -7.64
CA LYS A 56 8.37 0.94 -6.61
C LYS A 56 7.09 0.51 -5.90
N LEU A 57 6.24 1.45 -5.49
CA LEU A 57 4.96 1.10 -4.89
C LEU A 57 4.08 0.33 -5.89
N GLU A 58 4.04 0.76 -7.14
CA GLU A 58 3.27 0.10 -8.20
C GLU A 58 3.67 -1.37 -8.38
N ALA A 59 4.98 -1.66 -8.47
CA ALA A 59 5.47 -3.03 -8.61
C ALA A 59 5.07 -3.94 -7.43
N GLU A 60 5.09 -3.39 -6.22
CA GLU A 60 4.75 -4.13 -5.01
C GLU A 60 3.23 -4.32 -4.90
N ILE A 61 2.41 -3.33 -5.30
CA ILE A 61 0.94 -3.49 -5.40
C ILE A 61 0.56 -4.47 -6.52
N MET A 62 1.28 -4.49 -7.64
CA MET A 62 1.08 -5.48 -8.70
C MET A 62 1.39 -6.89 -8.18
N SER A 63 2.45 -7.04 -7.38
CA SER A 63 2.77 -8.30 -6.72
C SER A 63 1.68 -8.71 -5.72
N LEU A 64 1.17 -7.75 -4.93
CA LEU A 64 0.06 -7.97 -4.00
C LEU A 64 -1.19 -8.48 -4.72
N LEU A 65 -1.54 -7.83 -5.85
CA LEU A 65 -2.67 -8.22 -6.68
C LEU A 65 -2.52 -9.66 -7.18
N ILE A 66 -1.35 -10.04 -7.71
CA ILE A 66 -1.08 -11.40 -8.20
C ILE A 66 -1.28 -12.44 -7.07
N PHE A 67 -0.77 -12.16 -5.87
CA PHE A 67 -0.92 -13.08 -4.74
C PHE A 67 -2.38 -13.25 -4.33
N VAL A 68 -3.13 -12.15 -4.21
CA VAL A 68 -4.55 -12.20 -3.86
C VAL A 68 -5.38 -12.91 -4.94
N GLU A 69 -5.10 -12.66 -6.21
CA GLU A 69 -5.77 -13.35 -7.32
C GLU A 69 -5.43 -14.84 -7.41
N SER A 70 -4.25 -15.23 -6.92
CA SER A 70 -3.87 -16.65 -6.79
C SER A 70 -4.56 -17.37 -5.63
N GLY A 71 -5.34 -16.64 -4.81
CA GLY A 71 -6.13 -17.19 -3.71
C GLY A 71 -5.51 -17.00 -2.33
N ASP A 72 -4.39 -16.29 -2.20
CA ASP A 72 -3.92 -15.87 -0.89
C ASP A 72 -4.91 -14.88 -0.27
N SER A 73 -5.09 -14.97 1.04
CA SER A 73 -5.77 -13.90 1.77
C SER A 73 -4.93 -12.61 1.70
N PHE A 74 -5.59 -11.45 1.81
CA PHE A 74 -4.92 -10.16 1.67
C PHE A 74 -3.80 -10.00 2.71
N SER A 75 -4.05 -10.41 3.95
CA SER A 75 -3.03 -10.37 5.01
C SER A 75 -1.84 -11.29 4.75
N ILE A 76 -2.06 -12.48 4.18
CA ILE A 76 -0.99 -13.40 3.77
C ILE A 76 -0.19 -12.82 2.59
N ALA A 77 -0.87 -12.23 1.62
CA ALA A 77 -0.23 -11.57 0.48
C ALA A 77 0.66 -10.40 0.93
N MET A 78 0.21 -9.59 1.89
CA MET A 78 1.03 -8.51 2.48
C MET A 78 2.26 -9.04 3.21
N LYS A 79 2.16 -10.18 3.91
CA LYS A 79 3.32 -10.81 4.61
C LYS A 79 4.46 -11.18 3.65
N LYS A 80 4.15 -11.42 2.36
CA LYS A 80 5.16 -11.71 1.32
C LYS A 80 5.88 -10.45 0.82
N LEU A 81 5.43 -9.25 1.21
CA LEU A 81 5.94 -7.95 0.76
C LEU A 81 6.42 -7.07 1.94
N PRO A 82 7.43 -7.52 2.73
CA PRO A 82 7.92 -6.81 3.92
C PRO A 82 8.67 -5.49 3.58
N SER A 83 9.01 -5.29 2.31
CA SER A 83 9.57 -4.04 1.75
C SER A 83 8.60 -2.87 1.84
N VAL A 84 7.29 -3.13 1.89
CA VAL A 84 6.24 -2.11 1.86
C VAL A 84 5.40 -2.13 3.12
N PHE A 85 5.01 -3.32 3.56
CA PHE A 85 4.07 -3.50 4.66
C PHE A 85 4.81 -3.93 5.93
N ASP A 86 4.61 -3.16 7.00
CA ASP A 86 5.12 -3.51 8.32
C ASP A 86 4.18 -4.50 9.04
N ARG A 87 4.69 -5.08 10.13
CA ARG A 87 3.95 -6.09 10.91
C ARG A 87 2.63 -5.56 11.48
N ARG A 88 2.57 -4.27 11.77
CA ARG A 88 1.43 -3.65 12.44
C ARG A 88 0.28 -3.45 11.44
N GLU A 89 0.60 -2.99 10.24
CA GLU A 89 -0.36 -2.91 9.14
C GLU A 89 -0.95 -4.28 8.81
N ILE A 90 -0.09 -5.29 8.69
CA ILE A 90 -0.50 -6.67 8.44
C ILE A 90 -1.48 -7.15 9.51
N ALA A 91 -1.20 -6.89 10.80
CA ALA A 91 -2.06 -7.33 11.90
C ALA A 91 -3.45 -6.66 11.86
N ILE A 92 -3.52 -5.38 11.51
CA ILE A 92 -4.79 -4.64 11.39
C ILE A 92 -5.63 -5.17 10.21
N ILE A 93 -4.97 -5.50 9.10
CA ILE A 93 -5.65 -6.09 7.94
C ILE A 93 -6.09 -7.53 8.25
N GLU A 94 -5.26 -8.33 8.89
CA GLU A 94 -5.60 -9.71 9.29
C GLU A 94 -6.84 -9.73 10.21
N ALA A 95 -6.88 -8.83 11.19
CA ALA A 95 -8.05 -8.67 12.06
C ALA A 95 -9.30 -8.26 11.26
N GLY A 96 -9.16 -7.29 10.35
CA GLY A 96 -10.27 -6.81 9.50
C GLY A 96 -10.77 -7.83 8.49
N GLU A 97 -9.89 -8.66 7.96
CA GLU A 97 -10.22 -9.75 7.05
C GLU A 97 -11.01 -10.84 7.77
N GLN A 98 -10.60 -11.22 8.98
CA GLN A 98 -11.29 -12.22 9.80
C GLN A 98 -12.65 -11.74 10.32
N SER A 99 -12.78 -10.45 10.66
CA SER A 99 -14.01 -9.85 11.17
C SER A 99 -14.96 -9.36 10.08
N GLY A 100 -14.54 -9.38 8.81
CA GLY A 100 -15.27 -8.79 7.69
C GLY A 100 -15.33 -7.25 7.73
N THR A 101 -14.44 -6.59 8.47
CA THR A 101 -14.37 -5.13 8.60
C THR A 101 -13.18 -4.52 7.86
N MET A 102 -12.85 -5.02 6.66
CA MET A 102 -11.72 -4.54 5.86
C MET A 102 -11.75 -3.04 5.59
N GLN A 103 -12.93 -2.46 5.30
CA GLN A 103 -13.11 -1.02 5.11
C GLN A 103 -12.53 -0.23 6.28
N ARG A 104 -12.96 -0.55 7.52
CA ARG A 104 -12.50 0.15 8.73
C ARG A 104 -11.01 -0.03 8.97
N SER A 105 -10.47 -1.21 8.64
CA SER A 105 -9.04 -1.45 8.73
C SER A 105 -8.26 -0.55 7.77
N PHE A 106 -8.72 -0.38 6.52
CA PHE A 106 -8.11 0.55 5.57
C PHE A 106 -8.23 2.01 6.02
N GLU A 107 -9.42 2.44 6.49
CA GLU A 107 -9.63 3.79 7.03
C GLU A 107 -8.69 4.08 8.21
N SER A 108 -8.57 3.14 9.13
CA SER A 108 -7.69 3.27 10.30
C SER A 108 -6.22 3.42 9.89
N LEU A 109 -5.76 2.63 8.92
CA LEU A 109 -4.37 2.70 8.43
C LEU A 109 -4.10 4.00 7.68
N ALA A 110 -5.04 4.44 6.84
CA ALA A 110 -4.94 5.70 6.13
C ALA A 110 -4.81 6.88 7.12
N ALA A 111 -5.70 6.95 8.12
CA ALA A 111 -5.72 8.00 9.13
C ALA A 111 -4.42 8.05 9.92
N GLU A 112 -3.89 6.90 10.33
CA GLU A 112 -2.68 6.86 11.11
C GLU A 112 -1.42 7.23 10.33
N LEU A 113 -1.29 6.75 9.10
CA LEU A 113 -0.17 7.10 8.25
C LEU A 113 -0.18 8.60 7.93
N ARG A 114 -1.37 9.20 7.72
CA ARG A 114 -1.55 10.65 7.64
C ARG A 114 -1.04 11.36 8.90
N ASN A 115 -1.49 10.93 10.07
CA ASN A 115 -1.11 11.55 11.35
C ASN A 115 0.40 11.47 11.59
N THR A 116 1.02 10.34 11.22
CA THR A 116 2.47 10.14 11.33
C THR A 116 3.23 11.11 10.43
N GLU A 117 2.77 11.31 9.20
CA GLU A 117 3.40 12.28 8.28
C GLU A 117 3.19 13.73 8.72
N GLU A 118 2.00 14.08 9.20
CA GLU A 118 1.73 15.41 9.74
C GLU A 118 2.61 15.71 10.97
N LEU A 119 2.80 14.73 11.85
CA LEU A 119 3.68 14.86 13.01
C LEU A 119 5.14 15.06 12.59
N LYS A 120 5.64 14.23 11.66
CA LYS A 120 7.01 14.39 11.12
C LYS A 120 7.20 15.76 10.48
N ALA A 121 6.22 16.24 9.72
CA ALA A 121 6.26 17.56 9.10
C ALA A 121 6.34 18.66 10.17
N LYS A 122 5.47 18.63 11.18
CA LYS A 122 5.45 19.62 12.28
C LYS A 122 6.78 19.65 13.04
N VAL A 123 7.34 18.49 13.39
CA VAL A 123 8.65 18.39 14.06
C VAL A 123 9.75 18.95 13.17
N LYS A 124 9.77 18.60 11.87
CA LYS A 124 10.74 19.13 10.92
C LYS A 124 10.67 20.66 10.82
N TRP A 125 9.48 21.23 10.76
CA TRP A 125 9.29 22.68 10.72
C TRP A 125 9.79 23.37 12.00
N ALA A 126 9.48 22.80 13.17
CA ALA A 126 9.95 23.32 14.46
C ALA A 126 11.48 23.30 14.59
N LEU A 127 12.16 22.32 13.98
CA LEU A 127 13.62 22.24 13.95
C LEU A 127 14.26 23.12 12.87
N THR A 128 13.58 23.32 11.74
CA THR A 128 14.10 24.11 10.60
C THR A 128 14.00 25.61 10.87
N TYR A 129 13.01 26.03 11.66
CA TYR A 129 12.84 27.41 12.06
C TYR A 129 12.96 27.55 13.58
N PRO A 130 14.19 27.65 14.12
CA PRO A 130 14.36 28.11 15.49
C PRO A 130 13.93 29.59 15.52
N LEU A 131 13.08 29.94 16.49
CA LEU A 131 12.68 31.33 16.74
C LEU A 131 13.91 32.25 16.89
#